data_AF-A0A9X8HCR4-F1
#
_entry.id   AF-A0A9X8HCR4-F1
#
_cell.length_a   1.000
_cell.length_b   1.000
_cell.length_c   1.000
_cell.angle_alpha   90.00
_cell.angle_beta   90.00
_cell.angle_gamma   90.00
#
_symmetry.space_group_name_H-M   'P 1'
#
loop_
_entity.id
_entity.type
_entity.pdbx_description
1 polymer ?
#
loop_
_entity_poly.entity_id
_entity_poly.type
_entity_poly.pdbx_seq_one_letter_code
_entity_poly.pdbx_strand_id
1 'polypeptide(L)'
;MLVLTILLVVSSEGLRGVLQDTFAYLASYPSLFLLFLLFGFGVAVASSYIHFHLAKRGNASSTTPLTCYDCEQQHKTKSSPKSNKKAKRQADNVGILAMEVYFPANYIDQSDLEQYDGVGAGKYTKGLGQDKMSFTGDREDYDKLKKWHGAALEDTYYDRDLEAASREVSLALWNKMVEPSCFASRHIGNCYTASVYINLACLVDSARATLHGKRLMLFSYGSGAVGSIFSFRCVRPEATDVAVPAFTVERMSDCLNLASRLNSRLKRTPEEFNGHLDLRQASHGLKSYTPVQSVDSLFPGTYYLVGVDDKHRRKYAR
;
A
#
# COMPACT_ATOMS: atom_id res chain seq x y z
N MET A 1 -18.75 -16.54 -3.07
CA MET A 1 -17.35 -16.38 -2.65
C MET A 1 -16.74 -15.16 -3.30
N LEU A 2 -16.64 -14.06 -2.57
CA LEU A 2 -15.82 -12.92 -2.94
C LEU A 2 -14.36 -13.33 -2.80
N VAL A 3 -13.57 -13.19 -3.87
CA VAL A 3 -12.12 -13.40 -3.81
C VAL A 3 -11.51 -12.01 -3.91
N LEU A 4 -10.90 -11.56 -2.82
CA LEU A 4 -10.29 -10.25 -2.65
C LEU A 4 -8.81 -10.32 -3.02
N THR A 5 -8.46 -10.05 -4.27
CA THR A 5 -7.05 -9.96 -4.66
C THR A 5 -6.46 -8.66 -4.10
N ILE A 6 -5.56 -8.77 -3.11
CA ILE A 6 -4.92 -7.63 -2.44
C ILE A 6 -3.61 -7.29 -3.17
N LEU A 7 -3.58 -6.16 -3.87
CA LEU A 7 -2.36 -5.58 -4.42
C LEU A 7 -1.73 -4.67 -3.37
N LEU A 8 -0.70 -5.17 -2.67
CA LEU A 8 0.07 -4.39 -1.70
C LEU A 8 1.45 -4.07 -2.27
N VAL A 9 1.76 -2.78 -2.45
CA VAL A 9 3.14 -2.31 -2.56
C VAL A 9 3.38 -1.29 -1.46
N VAL A 10 4.20 -1.66 -0.49
CA VAL A 10 4.79 -0.70 0.45
C VAL A 10 5.99 -0.09 -0.25
N SER A 11 5.84 1.15 -0.72
CA SER A 11 6.98 1.96 -1.16
C SER A 11 7.78 2.39 0.07
N SER A 12 8.75 1.58 0.50
CA SER A 12 9.73 1.96 1.52
C SER A 12 11.16 1.77 1.03
N GLU A 13 11.65 2.69 0.19
CA GLU A 13 13.09 2.82 -0.07
C GLU A 13 13.63 4.27 0.09
N GLY A 14 12.86 5.17 0.71
CA GLY A 14 13.35 6.54 0.93
C GLY A 14 14.37 6.68 2.08
N LEU A 15 14.25 5.88 3.14
CA LEU A 15 15.03 6.08 4.37
C LEU A 15 16.05 4.97 4.64
N ARG A 16 15.74 3.70 4.32
CA ARG A 16 16.66 2.58 4.56
C ARG A 16 17.89 2.62 3.64
N GLY A 17 17.72 2.90 2.35
CA GLY A 17 18.85 3.01 1.40
C GLY A 17 19.78 4.17 1.77
N VAL A 18 19.22 5.36 2.01
CA VAL A 18 20.00 6.54 2.44
C VAL A 18 20.71 6.28 3.76
N LEU A 19 20.05 5.69 4.76
CA LEU A 19 20.69 5.38 6.03
C LEU A 19 21.77 4.32 5.88
N GLN A 20 21.53 3.24 5.12
CA GLN A 20 22.47 2.13 4.99
C GLN A 20 23.72 2.52 4.19
N ASP A 21 23.56 3.32 3.14
CA ASP A 21 24.68 3.89 2.38
C ASP A 21 25.44 4.96 3.18
N THR A 22 24.71 5.78 3.95
CA THR A 22 25.32 6.77 4.85
C THR A 22 26.06 6.08 6.01
N PHE A 23 25.55 4.99 6.56
CA PHE A 23 26.21 4.22 7.62
C PHE A 23 27.44 3.48 7.09
N ALA A 24 27.39 2.92 5.88
CA ALA A 24 28.57 2.31 5.24
C ALA A 24 29.66 3.36 4.92
N TYR A 25 29.25 4.55 4.47
CA TYR A 25 30.14 5.68 4.21
C TYR A 25 30.77 6.24 5.51
N LEU A 26 29.95 6.45 6.56
CA LEU A 26 30.43 6.94 7.86
C LEU A 26 31.31 5.91 8.58
N ALA A 27 31.03 4.61 8.47
CA ALA A 27 31.87 3.55 9.04
C ALA A 27 33.28 3.49 8.42
N SER A 28 33.45 4.03 7.21
CA SER A 28 34.75 4.14 6.54
C SER A 28 35.60 5.32 7.03
N TYR A 29 35.03 6.24 7.82
CA TYR A 29 35.69 7.43 8.36
C TYR A 29 35.38 7.60 9.87
N PRO A 30 36.21 7.03 10.75
CA PRO A 30 35.96 6.96 12.20
C PRO A 30 35.68 8.32 12.87
N SER A 31 36.29 9.40 12.36
CA SER A 31 36.09 10.77 12.85
C SER A 31 34.72 11.36 12.49
N LEU A 32 34.18 11.05 11.30
CA LEU A 32 32.83 11.45 10.90
C LEU A 32 31.75 10.64 11.62
N PHE A 33 32.00 9.35 11.87
CA PHE A 33 31.10 8.51 12.64
C PHE A 33 30.94 9.00 14.10
N LEU A 34 32.05 9.40 14.73
CA LEU A 34 32.01 9.97 16.08
C LEU A 34 31.27 11.31 16.12
N LEU A 35 31.45 12.18 15.11
CA LEU A 35 30.72 13.45 15.00
C LEU A 35 29.21 13.22 14.79
N PHE A 36 28.83 12.22 14.00
CA PHE A 36 27.43 11.84 13.79
C PHE A 36 26.78 11.30 15.07
N LEU A 37 27.48 10.45 15.83
CA LEU A 37 27.01 9.95 17.13
C LEU A 37 26.85 11.08 18.16
N LEU A 38 27.81 12.00 18.23
CA LEU A 38 27.75 13.15 19.14
C LEU A 38 26.64 14.13 18.77
N PHE A 39 26.40 14.37 17.47
CA PHE A 39 25.28 15.18 17.00
C PHE A 39 23.93 14.51 17.29
N GLY A 40 23.80 13.22 17.01
CA GLY A 40 22.59 12.44 17.30
C GLY A 40 22.26 12.41 18.79
N PHE A 41 23.27 12.22 19.65
CA PHE A 41 23.12 12.28 21.10
C PHE A 41 22.71 13.68 21.57
N GLY A 42 23.30 14.75 21.02
CA GLY A 42 22.93 16.13 21.31
C GLY A 42 21.48 16.47 20.93
N VAL A 43 21.01 16.00 19.78
CA VAL A 43 19.61 16.18 19.34
C VAL A 43 18.64 15.40 20.23
N ALA A 44 18.99 14.17 20.62
CA ALA A 44 18.15 13.36 21.51
C ALA A 44 18.03 13.97 22.92
N VAL A 45 19.13 14.49 23.47
CA VAL A 45 19.15 15.19 24.76
C VAL A 45 18.36 16.50 24.69
N ALA A 46 18.52 17.29 23.62
CA ALA A 46 17.75 18.53 23.42
C ALA A 46 16.25 18.27 23.26
N SER A 47 15.87 17.25 22.47
CA SER A 47 14.48 16.83 22.30
C SER A 47 13.85 16.38 23.62
N SER A 48 14.57 15.57 24.41
CA SER A 48 14.13 15.10 25.72
C SER A 48 13.99 16.24 26.73
N TYR A 49 14.92 17.20 26.73
CA TYR A 49 14.87 18.40 27.56
C TYR A 49 13.67 19.31 27.21
N ILE A 50 13.40 19.50 25.92
CA ILE A 50 12.26 20.26 25.41
C ILE A 50 10.94 19.57 25.78
N HIS A 51 10.82 18.25 25.58
CA HIS A 51 9.62 17.50 25.96
C HIS A 51 9.36 17.53 27.47
N PHE A 52 10.40 17.38 28.29
CA PHE A 52 10.30 17.47 29.75
C PHE A 52 9.84 18.85 30.23
N HIS A 53 10.31 19.92 29.60
CA HIS A 53 9.91 21.29 29.95
C HIS A 53 8.56 21.73 29.37
N LEU A 54 8.15 21.20 28.22
CA LEU A 54 6.81 21.42 27.66
C LEU A 54 5.74 20.65 28.44
N ALA A 55 6.03 19.43 28.90
CA ALA A 55 5.12 18.64 29.73
C ALA A 55 4.82 19.32 31.09
N LYS A 56 5.78 20.06 31.66
CA LYS A 56 5.58 20.82 32.91
C LYS A 56 4.74 22.10 32.74
N ARG A 57 4.52 22.58 31.51
CA ARG A 57 3.71 23.79 31.23
C ARG A 57 2.25 23.47 30.85
N GLY A 58 1.93 22.22 30.52
CA GLY A 58 0.60 21.81 30.10
C GLY A 58 -0.21 21.17 31.22
N ASN A 59 -0.70 21.95 32.17
CA ASN A 59 -1.78 21.51 33.07
C ASN A 59 -3.08 22.16 32.62
N ALA A 60 -3.76 21.55 31.65
CA ALA A 60 -5.18 21.80 31.36
C ALA A 60 -5.72 20.73 30.39
N SER A 61 -6.67 19.95 30.90
CA SER A 61 -7.65 19.18 30.13
C SER A 61 -8.18 19.98 28.93
N SER A 62 -8.00 19.46 27.72
CA SER A 62 -8.87 19.79 26.58
C SER A 62 -8.94 18.60 25.62
N THR A 63 -9.97 17.79 25.81
CA THR A 63 -10.49 16.88 24.78
C THR A 63 -10.97 17.72 23.61
N THR A 64 -10.17 17.77 22.54
CA THR A 64 -10.55 18.43 21.29
C THR A 64 -11.08 17.37 20.33
N PRO A 65 -12.35 17.42 19.89
CA PRO A 65 -12.85 16.49 18.89
C PRO A 65 -12.17 16.76 17.54
N LEU A 66 -11.84 15.69 16.82
CA LEU A 66 -11.39 15.73 15.43
C LEU A 66 -12.46 16.34 14.54
N THR A 67 -12.39 17.66 14.32
CA THR A 67 -13.09 18.31 13.21
C THR A 67 -12.09 18.57 12.08
N CYS A 68 -12.49 18.10 10.88
CA CYS A 68 -11.88 18.32 9.57
C CYS A 68 -11.18 19.68 9.43
N TYR A 69 -9.88 19.62 9.09
CA TYR A 69 -8.97 20.76 8.89
C TYR A 69 -9.42 21.72 7.76
N ASP A 70 -10.33 21.28 6.87
CA ASP A 70 -10.85 22.11 5.77
C ASP A 70 -11.96 23.08 6.19
N CYS A 71 -12.59 22.90 7.36
CA CYS A 71 -13.67 23.77 7.82
C CYS A 71 -13.17 25.13 8.35
N GLU A 72 -11.93 25.23 8.84
CA GLU A 72 -11.42 26.46 9.47
C GLU A 72 -11.03 27.56 8.47
N GLN A 73 -10.72 27.21 7.22
CA GLN A 73 -10.32 28.21 6.21
C GLN A 73 -11.51 28.96 5.59
N GLN A 74 -12.74 28.45 5.71
CA GLN A 74 -13.91 29.09 5.10
C GLN A 74 -14.51 30.24 5.94
N HIS A 75 -14.06 30.45 7.18
CA HIS A 75 -14.63 31.45 8.08
C HIS A 75 -13.85 32.77 8.21
N LYS A 76 -12.74 32.94 7.49
CA LYS A 76 -11.97 34.20 7.50
C LYS A 76 -11.99 34.90 6.15
N THR A 77 -13.13 35.50 5.77
CA THR A 77 -13.19 36.75 4.97
C THR A 77 -14.64 37.28 4.92
N LYS A 78 -14.77 38.61 5.00
CA LYS A 78 -15.99 39.37 5.29
C LYS A 78 -16.87 39.69 4.05
N SER A 79 -18.18 39.73 4.31
CA SER A 79 -19.26 40.64 3.83
C SER A 79 -19.74 40.73 2.36
N SER A 80 -21.00 40.27 2.18
CA SER A 80 -22.12 40.75 1.31
C SER A 80 -22.12 40.43 -0.21
N PRO A 81 -23.29 40.37 -0.91
CA PRO A 81 -24.70 40.38 -0.49
C PRO A 81 -25.50 39.11 -0.92
N LYS A 82 -26.78 39.07 -0.48
CA LYS A 82 -27.77 38.00 -0.67
C LYS A 82 -27.81 37.39 -2.09
N SER A 83 -27.49 36.11 -2.22
CA SER A 83 -27.83 35.30 -3.39
C SER A 83 -28.14 33.86 -2.96
N ASN A 84 -29.31 33.39 -3.41
CA ASN A 84 -29.86 32.03 -3.40
C ASN A 84 -29.24 31.00 -2.45
N LYS A 85 -30.06 30.51 -1.50
CA LYS A 85 -29.84 29.27 -0.75
C LYS A 85 -29.57 28.12 -1.73
N LYS A 86 -28.29 27.90 -2.07
CA LYS A 86 -27.84 26.65 -2.68
C LYS A 86 -28.07 25.57 -1.64
N ALA A 87 -28.96 24.63 -1.96
CA ALA A 87 -29.15 23.42 -1.17
C ALA A 87 -27.77 22.82 -0.85
N LYS A 88 -27.54 22.54 0.43
CA LYS A 88 -26.36 21.85 0.93
C LYS A 88 -26.29 20.54 0.14
N ARG A 89 -25.40 20.45 -0.84
CA ARG A 89 -25.23 19.25 -1.65
C ARG A 89 -24.68 18.18 -0.71
N GLN A 90 -25.57 17.37 -0.15
CA GLN A 90 -25.20 16.14 0.53
C GLN A 90 -24.41 15.32 -0.47
N ALA A 91 -23.27 14.77 -0.06
CA ALA A 91 -22.47 13.93 -0.95
C ALA A 91 -23.36 12.76 -1.41
N ASP A 92 -23.53 12.64 -2.73
CA ASP A 92 -24.47 11.70 -3.35
C ASP A 92 -24.10 10.22 -3.06
N ASN A 93 -22.89 9.97 -2.54
CA ASN A 93 -22.30 8.64 -2.34
C ASN A 93 -21.72 8.45 -0.92
N VAL A 94 -22.53 8.65 0.13
CA VAL A 94 -22.13 8.30 1.50
C VAL A 94 -22.89 7.04 1.92
N GLY A 95 -22.16 5.96 2.18
CA GLY A 95 -22.76 4.68 2.57
C GLY A 95 -21.72 3.60 2.85
N ILE A 96 -22.17 2.49 3.44
CA ILE A 96 -21.34 1.31 3.71
C ILE A 96 -21.20 0.53 2.39
N LEU A 97 -19.99 0.46 1.84
CA LEU A 97 -19.72 -0.21 0.55
C LEU A 97 -19.70 -1.75 0.67
N ALA A 98 -19.33 -2.25 1.84
CA ALA A 98 -19.34 -3.67 2.17
C ALA A 98 -19.35 -3.85 3.69
N MET A 99 -20.04 -4.89 4.15
CA MET A 99 -19.97 -5.41 5.50
C MET A 99 -19.89 -6.93 5.35
N GLU A 100 -18.89 -7.53 5.98
CA GLU A 100 -18.70 -8.99 5.99
C GLU A 100 -18.71 -9.44 7.44
N VAL A 101 -19.47 -10.49 7.73
CA VAL A 101 -19.53 -11.14 9.04
C VAL A 101 -19.32 -12.62 8.79
N TYR A 102 -18.33 -13.18 9.49
CA TYR A 102 -18.08 -14.60 9.50
C TYR A 102 -18.84 -15.25 10.66
N PHE A 103 -19.55 -16.34 10.37
CA PHE A 103 -20.12 -17.23 11.36
C PHE A 103 -19.46 -18.60 11.19
N PRO A 104 -18.98 -19.25 12.27
CA PRO A 104 -18.55 -20.64 12.20
C PRO A 104 -19.63 -21.53 11.58
N ALA A 105 -19.21 -22.54 10.81
CA ALA A 105 -20.16 -23.45 10.16
C ALA A 105 -20.97 -24.29 11.16
N ASN A 106 -20.45 -24.45 12.39
CA ASN A 106 -21.06 -25.27 13.43
C ASN A 106 -21.78 -24.39 14.47
N TYR A 107 -22.92 -24.90 14.95
CA TYR A 107 -23.64 -24.33 16.08
C TYR A 107 -24.26 -25.45 16.94
N ILE A 108 -24.62 -25.11 18.17
CA ILE A 108 -25.39 -25.97 19.09
C ILE A 108 -26.62 -25.23 19.59
N ASP A 109 -27.74 -25.95 19.73
CA ASP A 109 -28.95 -25.45 20.40
C ASP A 109 -28.70 -25.38 21.92
N GLN A 110 -28.96 -24.22 22.52
CA GLN A 110 -28.67 -24.00 23.94
C GLN A 110 -29.55 -24.86 24.84
N SER A 111 -30.75 -25.26 24.39
CA SER A 111 -31.59 -26.23 25.09
C SER A 111 -30.96 -27.62 25.18
N ASP A 112 -30.24 -28.04 24.14
CA ASP A 112 -29.57 -29.34 24.10
C ASP A 112 -28.35 -29.32 25.03
N LEU A 113 -27.63 -28.19 25.04
CA LEU A 113 -26.52 -27.98 25.96
C LEU A 113 -26.99 -27.90 27.43
N GLU A 114 -28.16 -27.30 27.69
CA GLU A 114 -28.76 -27.29 29.03
C GLU A 114 -29.04 -28.72 29.55
N GLN A 115 -29.59 -29.58 28.68
CA GLN A 115 -29.85 -30.98 29.00
C GLN A 115 -28.56 -31.75 29.23
N TYR A 116 -27.55 -31.55 28.36
CA TYR A 116 -26.26 -32.21 28.46
C TYR A 116 -25.50 -31.83 29.74
N ASP A 117 -25.48 -30.54 30.10
CA ASP A 117 -24.82 -30.03 31.30
C ASP A 117 -25.59 -30.32 32.60
N GLY A 118 -26.81 -30.85 32.50
CA GLY A 118 -27.68 -31.14 33.65
C GLY A 118 -28.16 -29.87 34.38
N VAL A 119 -28.24 -28.75 33.67
CA VAL A 119 -28.71 -27.48 34.25
C VAL A 119 -30.22 -27.30 34.04
N GLY A 120 -30.84 -26.42 34.82
CA GLY A 120 -32.26 -26.15 34.71
C GLY A 120 -32.64 -25.57 33.33
N ALA A 121 -33.74 -26.07 32.77
CA ALA A 121 -34.27 -25.58 31.50
C ALA A 121 -34.51 -24.06 31.56
N GLY A 122 -34.02 -23.34 30.56
CA GLY A 122 -34.07 -21.88 30.55
C GLY A 122 -32.82 -21.19 31.08
N LYS A 123 -31.83 -21.89 31.65
CA LYS A 123 -30.62 -21.25 32.18
C LYS A 123 -29.84 -20.50 31.11
N TYR A 124 -29.67 -21.09 29.92
CA TYR A 124 -28.97 -20.49 28.80
C TYR A 124 -29.95 -19.75 27.88
N THR A 125 -31.09 -20.38 27.57
CA THR A 125 -32.08 -19.79 26.67
C THR A 125 -32.77 -18.55 27.24
N LYS A 126 -33.22 -18.58 28.50
CA LYS A 126 -33.86 -17.42 29.16
C LYS A 126 -32.87 -16.61 30.00
N GLY A 127 -31.95 -17.27 30.70
CA GLY A 127 -31.00 -16.62 31.59
C GLY A 127 -29.93 -15.83 30.82
N LEU A 128 -29.43 -16.37 29.71
CA LEU A 128 -28.49 -15.67 28.82
C LEU A 128 -29.16 -15.06 27.58
N GLY A 129 -30.41 -15.42 27.29
CA GLY A 129 -31.12 -14.96 26.09
C GLY A 129 -30.56 -15.56 24.79
N GLN A 130 -29.92 -16.73 24.87
CA GLN A 130 -29.27 -17.37 23.72
C GLN A 130 -30.04 -18.62 23.30
N ASP A 131 -30.57 -18.63 22.09
CA ASP A 131 -31.20 -19.84 21.53
C ASP A 131 -30.16 -20.81 20.96
N LYS A 132 -29.12 -20.26 20.32
CA LYS A 132 -28.06 -21.00 19.65
C LYS A 132 -26.70 -20.39 19.92
N MET A 133 -25.66 -21.21 19.93
CA MET A 133 -24.27 -20.78 20.06
C MET A 133 -23.43 -21.39 18.95
N SER A 134 -22.78 -20.54 18.16
CA SER A 134 -21.80 -20.98 17.16
C SER A 134 -20.49 -21.38 17.84
N PHE A 135 -19.79 -22.35 17.26
CA PHE A 135 -18.46 -22.75 17.70
C PHE A 135 -17.57 -23.09 16.52
N THR A 136 -16.28 -22.83 16.66
CA THR A 136 -15.26 -23.07 15.65
C THR A 136 -14.77 -24.51 15.69
N GLY A 137 -14.46 -25.11 14.53
CA GLY A 137 -13.67 -26.34 14.47
C GLY A 137 -12.18 -26.09 14.72
N ASP A 138 -11.40 -27.16 14.86
CA ASP A 138 -9.93 -27.13 15.03
C ASP A 138 -9.18 -26.44 13.88
N ARG A 139 -9.78 -26.41 12.68
CA ARG A 139 -9.26 -25.69 11.50
C ARG A 139 -9.63 -24.21 11.45
N GLU A 140 -10.52 -23.76 12.33
CA GLU A 140 -10.93 -22.35 12.47
C GLU A 140 -10.21 -21.68 13.66
N ASP A 141 -9.29 -22.41 14.30
CA ASP A 141 -8.51 -21.92 15.42
C ASP A 141 -7.40 -20.96 14.95
N TYR A 142 -7.42 -19.73 15.48
CA TYR A 142 -6.36 -18.74 15.29
C TYR A 142 -5.37 -18.75 16.45
N ASP A 143 -5.24 -19.86 17.19
CA ASP A 143 -4.33 -20.05 18.32
C ASP A 143 -2.95 -19.41 18.10
N LYS A 144 -2.41 -19.48 16.88
CA LYS A 144 -1.13 -18.85 16.50
C LYS A 144 -1.09 -17.32 16.66
N LEU A 145 -2.21 -16.62 16.55
CA LEU A 145 -2.33 -15.17 16.70
C LEU A 145 -2.97 -14.75 18.03
N LYS A 146 -3.47 -15.70 18.82
CA LYS A 146 -4.17 -15.44 20.09
C LYS A 146 -3.35 -14.64 21.10
N LYS A 147 -2.02 -14.80 21.08
CA LYS A 147 -1.06 -14.03 21.90
C LYS A 147 -1.24 -12.51 21.77
N TRP A 148 -1.66 -12.02 20.60
CA TRP A 148 -1.82 -10.59 20.32
C TRP A 148 -3.27 -10.12 20.38
N HIS A 149 -4.20 -10.97 20.83
CA HIS A 149 -5.61 -10.59 20.97
C HIS A 149 -5.74 -9.46 21.99
N GLY A 150 -6.28 -8.32 21.56
CA GLY A 150 -6.45 -7.13 22.41
C GLY A 150 -5.20 -6.24 22.55
N ALA A 151 -4.09 -6.55 21.86
CA ALA A 151 -2.95 -5.66 21.80
C ALA A 151 -3.30 -4.35 21.05
N ALA A 152 -2.78 -3.22 21.50
CA ALA A 152 -2.91 -1.96 20.78
C ALA A 152 -2.12 -2.03 19.46
N LEU A 153 -2.65 -1.47 18.38
CA LEU A 153 -2.04 -1.59 17.05
C LEU A 153 -0.61 -1.04 17.02
N GLU A 154 -0.39 0.10 17.66
CA GLU A 154 0.91 0.77 17.81
C GLU A 154 2.00 -0.11 18.45
N ASP A 155 1.62 -1.01 19.34
CA ASP A 155 2.55 -1.94 19.99
C ASP A 155 2.95 -3.10 19.06
N THR A 156 2.21 -3.31 17.97
CA THR A 156 2.38 -4.46 17.07
C THR A 156 3.24 -4.20 15.84
N TYR A 157 3.49 -2.93 15.47
CA TYR A 157 4.12 -2.58 14.18
C TYR A 157 5.51 -3.17 13.96
N TYR A 158 6.26 -3.37 15.04
CA TYR A 158 7.64 -3.87 15.01
C TYR A 158 7.80 -5.22 15.72
N ASP A 159 6.68 -5.86 16.07
CA ASP A 159 6.70 -7.19 16.68
C ASP A 159 7.04 -8.25 15.62
N ARG A 160 8.27 -8.79 15.73
CA ARG A 160 8.79 -9.80 14.80
C ARG A 160 8.10 -11.16 14.95
N ASP A 161 7.65 -11.49 16.15
CA ASP A 161 6.92 -12.73 16.41
C ASP A 161 5.54 -12.66 15.74
N LEU A 162 4.87 -11.49 15.82
CA LEU A 162 3.60 -11.26 15.14
C LEU A 162 3.78 -11.29 13.62
N GLU A 163 4.85 -10.66 13.08
CA GLU A 163 5.15 -10.71 11.65
C GLU A 163 5.28 -12.16 11.18
N ALA A 164 6.07 -12.98 11.89
CA ALA A 164 6.30 -14.39 11.55
C ALA A 164 4.99 -15.19 11.59
N ALA A 165 4.22 -15.08 12.67
CA ALA A 165 2.94 -15.76 12.82
C ALA A 165 1.93 -15.32 11.74
N SER A 166 1.84 -14.02 11.45
CA SER A 166 0.95 -13.46 10.43
C SER A 166 1.32 -13.95 9.03
N ARG A 167 2.61 -14.04 8.70
CA ARG A 167 3.09 -14.58 7.42
C ARG A 167 2.71 -16.04 7.25
N GLU A 168 2.85 -16.84 8.31
CA GLU A 168 2.49 -18.26 8.26
C GLU A 168 0.97 -18.43 8.03
N VAL A 169 0.14 -17.76 8.84
CA VAL A 169 -1.32 -17.86 8.74
C VAL A 169 -1.85 -17.32 7.42
N SER A 170 -1.25 -16.25 6.88
CA SER A 170 -1.69 -15.62 5.63
C SER A 170 -1.11 -16.27 4.37
N LEU A 171 -0.15 -17.21 4.47
CA LEU A 171 0.62 -17.72 3.33
C LEU A 171 -0.27 -18.27 2.19
N ALA A 172 -1.27 -19.09 2.54
CA ALA A 172 -2.17 -19.67 1.54
C ALA A 172 -3.01 -18.60 0.83
N LEU A 173 -3.48 -17.59 1.56
CA LEU A 173 -4.21 -16.46 0.99
C LEU A 173 -3.28 -15.58 0.14
N TRP A 174 -2.06 -15.32 0.61
CA TRP A 174 -1.06 -14.54 -0.12
C TRP A 174 -0.69 -15.19 -1.46
N ASN A 175 -0.42 -16.50 -1.47
CA ASN A 175 -0.12 -17.26 -2.69
C ASN A 175 -1.27 -17.18 -3.71
N LYS A 176 -2.52 -17.17 -3.23
CA LYS A 176 -3.70 -17.08 -4.08
C LYS A 176 -4.01 -15.66 -4.55
N MET A 177 -3.82 -14.67 -3.69
CA MET A 177 -4.42 -13.34 -3.83
C MET A 177 -3.41 -12.21 -4.03
N VAL A 178 -2.12 -12.47 -3.87
CA VAL A 178 -1.07 -11.44 -3.99
C VAL A 178 0.03 -11.90 -4.94
N GLU A 179 0.53 -13.13 -4.76
CA GLU A 179 1.64 -13.68 -5.53
C GLU A 179 1.51 -13.43 -7.05
N PRO A 180 0.36 -13.70 -7.70
CA PRO A 180 0.27 -13.59 -9.18
C PRO A 180 0.52 -12.17 -9.71
N SER A 181 0.46 -11.16 -8.83
CA SER A 181 0.73 -9.77 -9.17
C SER A 181 2.18 -9.33 -9.00
N CYS A 182 3.05 -10.19 -8.46
CA CYS A 182 4.39 -9.81 -8.00
C CYS A 182 5.51 -10.09 -9.01
N PHE A 183 5.27 -10.84 -10.08
CA PHE A 183 6.33 -11.23 -11.02
C PHE A 183 7.05 -10.00 -11.61
N ALA A 184 6.31 -9.02 -12.13
CA ALA A 184 6.92 -7.85 -12.76
C ALA A 184 7.73 -6.99 -11.77
N SER A 185 7.20 -6.72 -10.57
CA SER A 185 7.92 -5.94 -9.55
C SER A 185 9.19 -6.63 -9.06
N ARG A 186 9.22 -7.97 -8.95
CA ARG A 186 10.45 -8.72 -8.64
C ARG A 186 11.54 -8.58 -9.72
N HIS A 187 11.15 -8.38 -10.98
CA HIS A 187 12.07 -8.28 -12.12
C HIS A 187 12.44 -6.84 -12.51
N ILE A 188 11.71 -5.84 -12.02
CA ILE A 188 11.91 -4.42 -12.34
C ILE A 188 12.44 -3.64 -11.13
N GLY A 189 12.00 -3.97 -9.92
CA GLY A 189 12.21 -3.16 -8.73
C GLY A 189 11.15 -2.07 -8.56
N ASN A 190 11.43 -1.11 -7.67
CA ASN A 190 10.49 -0.06 -7.31
C ASN A 190 10.32 0.98 -8.44
N CYS A 191 9.09 1.17 -8.90
CA CYS A 191 8.70 2.15 -9.92
C CYS A 191 7.90 3.33 -9.34
N TYR A 192 8.01 3.59 -8.04
CA TYR A 192 7.33 4.66 -7.33
C TYR A 192 5.81 4.65 -7.60
N THR A 193 5.28 5.74 -8.17
CA THR A 193 3.85 5.91 -8.45
C THR A 193 3.28 4.85 -9.39
N ALA A 194 4.11 4.24 -10.23
CA ALA A 194 3.69 3.18 -11.14
C ALA A 194 3.68 1.79 -10.50
N SER A 195 4.28 1.58 -9.33
CA SER A 195 4.51 0.23 -8.76
C SER A 195 3.22 -0.58 -8.56
N VAL A 196 2.18 0.02 -7.98
CA VAL A 196 0.89 -0.68 -7.77
C VAL A 196 0.21 -1.02 -9.10
N TYR A 197 0.36 -0.18 -10.12
CA TYR A 197 -0.20 -0.38 -11.45
C TYR A 197 0.59 -1.40 -12.28
N ILE A 198 1.91 -1.52 -12.05
CA ILE A 198 2.73 -2.60 -12.60
C ILE A 198 2.27 -3.94 -12.02
N ASN A 199 1.96 -4.01 -10.73
CA ASN A 199 1.42 -5.23 -10.15
C ASN A 199 0.00 -5.53 -10.66
N LEU A 200 -0.83 -4.51 -10.91
CA LEU A 200 -2.11 -4.69 -11.59
C LEU A 200 -1.93 -5.24 -13.01
N ALA A 201 -0.99 -4.68 -13.79
CA ALA A 201 -0.66 -5.18 -15.12
C ALA A 201 -0.16 -6.63 -15.07
N CYS A 202 0.69 -6.96 -14.10
CA CYS A 202 1.18 -8.31 -13.86
C CYS A 202 0.04 -9.28 -13.55
N LEU A 203 -0.91 -8.87 -12.71
CA LEU A 203 -2.09 -9.67 -12.38
C LEU A 203 -2.97 -9.88 -13.61
N VAL A 204 -3.17 -8.84 -14.43
CA VAL A 204 -3.92 -8.94 -15.70
C VAL A 204 -3.28 -9.98 -16.61
N ASP A 205 -1.94 -9.99 -16.72
CA ASP A 205 -1.22 -10.92 -17.58
C ASP A 205 -1.21 -12.36 -17.03
N SER A 206 -0.94 -12.53 -15.73
CA SER A 206 -0.78 -13.85 -15.10
C SER A 206 -2.10 -14.57 -14.82
N ALA A 207 -3.18 -13.82 -14.55
CA ALA A 207 -4.46 -14.36 -14.11
C ALA A 207 -5.62 -14.09 -15.08
N ARG A 208 -5.35 -13.64 -16.33
CA ARG A 208 -6.36 -13.22 -17.34
C ARG A 208 -7.60 -14.11 -17.41
N ALA A 209 -7.44 -15.43 -17.38
CA ALA A 209 -8.52 -16.40 -17.53
C ALA A 209 -9.52 -16.41 -16.36
N THR A 210 -9.09 -15.98 -15.16
CA THR A 210 -9.84 -16.11 -13.91
C THR A 210 -10.32 -14.78 -13.34
N LEU A 211 -9.93 -13.65 -13.95
CA LEU A 211 -10.22 -12.31 -13.43
C LEU A 211 -11.68 -11.88 -13.61
N HIS A 212 -12.38 -12.39 -14.62
CA HIS A 212 -13.77 -11.99 -14.88
C HIS A 212 -14.68 -12.26 -13.69
N GLY A 213 -15.46 -11.25 -13.29
CA GLY A 213 -16.36 -11.27 -12.13
C GLY A 213 -15.67 -11.06 -10.79
N LYS A 214 -14.33 -11.01 -10.73
CA LYS A 214 -13.57 -10.80 -9.50
C LYS A 214 -13.52 -9.32 -9.09
N ARG A 215 -13.31 -9.10 -7.79
CA ARG A 215 -13.03 -7.78 -7.23
C ARG A 215 -11.54 -7.68 -6.94
N LEU A 216 -10.91 -6.65 -7.46
CA LEU A 216 -9.50 -6.36 -7.25
C LEU A 216 -9.39 -5.21 -6.26
N MET A 217 -8.60 -5.39 -5.20
CA MET A 217 -8.32 -4.35 -4.21
C MET A 217 -6.89 -3.86 -4.41
N LEU A 218 -6.71 -2.54 -4.48
CA LEU A 218 -5.40 -1.91 -4.57
C LEU A 218 -5.17 -1.07 -3.32
N PHE A 219 -3.98 -1.19 -2.76
CA PHE A 219 -3.47 -0.26 -1.75
C PHE A 219 -2.33 0.57 -2.35
N SER A 220 -2.59 1.85 -2.55
CA SER A 220 -1.60 2.82 -3.01
C SER A 220 -1.08 3.63 -1.83
N TYR A 221 0.24 3.78 -1.74
CA TYR A 221 0.90 4.48 -0.65
C TYR A 221 2.01 5.40 -1.18
N GLY A 222 2.11 6.60 -0.62
CA GLY A 222 3.24 7.52 -0.79
C GLY A 222 3.68 8.11 0.56
N SER A 223 4.99 8.14 0.80
CA SER A 223 5.58 8.68 2.03
C SER A 223 5.28 10.17 2.22
N GLY A 224 4.95 10.58 3.45
CA GLY A 224 4.50 11.93 3.77
C GLY A 224 3.38 12.06 4.83
N ALA A 225 2.35 11.21 4.95
CA ALA A 225 1.98 10.04 4.17
C ALA A 225 0.54 10.13 3.64
N VAL A 226 0.32 9.64 2.42
CA VAL A 226 -1.01 9.51 1.82
C VAL A 226 -1.19 8.06 1.36
N GLY A 227 -2.18 7.41 1.94
CA GLY A 227 -2.60 6.05 1.60
C GLY A 227 -4.03 6.04 1.08
N SER A 228 -4.32 5.20 0.10
CA SER A 228 -5.69 4.98 -0.37
C SER A 228 -5.88 3.52 -0.75
N ILE A 229 -6.94 2.93 -0.20
CA ILE A 229 -7.45 1.63 -0.59
C ILE A 229 -8.66 1.85 -1.49
N PHE A 230 -8.66 1.24 -2.67
CA PHE A 230 -9.79 1.27 -3.60
C PHE A 230 -9.95 -0.09 -4.28
N SER A 231 -11.09 -0.30 -4.91
CA SER A 231 -11.36 -1.56 -5.59
C SER A 231 -12.10 -1.39 -6.90
N PHE A 232 -11.91 -2.36 -7.79
CA PHE A 232 -12.61 -2.45 -9.07
C PHE A 232 -13.21 -3.83 -9.23
N ARG A 233 -14.23 -3.94 -10.09
CA ARG A 233 -14.75 -5.23 -10.54
C ARG A 233 -14.29 -5.48 -11.97
N CYS A 234 -13.63 -6.60 -12.19
CA CYS A 234 -13.33 -7.06 -13.53
C CYS A 234 -14.61 -7.60 -14.17
N VAL A 235 -14.98 -7.05 -15.32
CA VAL A 235 -16.21 -7.40 -16.04
C VAL A 235 -15.87 -7.88 -17.45
N ARG A 236 -16.70 -8.77 -17.99
CA ARG A 236 -16.72 -8.99 -19.44
C ARG A 236 -17.48 -7.83 -20.08
N PRO A 237 -16.97 -7.26 -21.18
CA PRO A 237 -17.80 -6.36 -21.99
C PRO A 237 -19.07 -7.09 -22.41
N GLU A 238 -20.20 -6.38 -22.42
CA GLU A 238 -21.44 -6.92 -22.98
C GLU A 238 -21.23 -7.28 -24.45
N ALA A 239 -21.91 -8.33 -24.89
CA ALA A 239 -21.92 -8.68 -26.30
C ALA A 239 -22.55 -7.51 -27.08
N THR A 240 -21.77 -6.92 -27.97
CA THR A 240 -22.24 -5.90 -28.91
C THR A 240 -22.22 -6.49 -30.32
N ASP A 241 -22.89 -5.86 -31.28
CA ASP A 241 -22.87 -6.27 -32.70
C ASP A 241 -21.46 -6.18 -33.35
N VAL A 242 -20.44 -5.74 -32.59
CA VAL A 242 -19.04 -5.70 -33.02
C VAL A 242 -18.35 -7.02 -32.68
N ALA A 243 -17.74 -7.65 -33.70
CA ALA A 243 -17.21 -9.01 -33.63
C ALA A 243 -16.16 -9.28 -32.52
N VAL A 244 -15.47 -8.25 -32.01
CA VAL A 244 -14.58 -8.34 -30.83
C VAL A 244 -14.57 -7.00 -30.08
N PRO A 245 -14.94 -6.94 -28.79
CA PRO A 245 -14.85 -5.72 -28.00
C PRO A 245 -13.42 -5.18 -27.91
N ALA A 246 -13.25 -3.87 -28.06
CA ALA A 246 -11.91 -3.25 -28.08
C ALA A 246 -11.18 -3.32 -26.72
N PHE A 247 -11.90 -3.36 -25.60
CA PHE A 247 -11.32 -3.28 -24.26
C PHE A 247 -11.64 -4.54 -23.46
N THR A 248 -10.82 -5.57 -23.60
CA THR A 248 -10.93 -6.85 -22.87
C THR A 248 -9.68 -7.12 -22.04
N VAL A 249 -9.82 -7.90 -20.96
CA VAL A 249 -8.69 -8.36 -20.14
C VAL A 249 -7.69 -9.16 -21.00
N GLU A 250 -8.21 -9.95 -21.93
CA GLU A 250 -7.46 -10.74 -22.88
C GLU A 250 -6.56 -9.87 -23.75
N ARG A 251 -7.14 -8.85 -24.40
CA ARG A 251 -6.38 -7.93 -25.25
C ARG A 251 -5.41 -7.08 -24.43
N MET A 252 -5.76 -6.70 -23.20
CA MET A 252 -4.82 -6.01 -22.30
C MET A 252 -3.60 -6.87 -22.02
N SER A 253 -3.77 -8.15 -21.67
CA SER A 253 -2.65 -9.09 -21.49
C SER A 253 -1.83 -9.26 -22.77
N ASP A 254 -2.48 -9.45 -23.92
CA ASP A 254 -1.78 -9.58 -25.22
C ASP A 254 -0.93 -8.33 -25.54
N CYS A 255 -1.46 -7.14 -25.26
CA CYS A 255 -0.73 -5.88 -25.44
C CYS A 255 0.40 -5.68 -24.42
N LEU A 256 0.20 -6.14 -23.18
CA LEU A 256 1.17 -6.01 -22.10
C LEU A 256 2.41 -6.85 -22.37
N ASN A 257 2.22 -8.13 -22.74
CA ASN A 257 3.26 -9.09 -23.10
C ASN A 257 4.48 -9.03 -22.14
N LEU A 258 4.21 -9.06 -20.83
CA LEU A 258 5.19 -8.64 -19.82
C LEU A 258 6.40 -9.56 -19.76
N ALA A 259 6.17 -10.88 -19.74
CA ALA A 259 7.25 -11.86 -19.64
C ALA A 259 8.24 -11.73 -20.81
N SER A 260 7.74 -11.63 -22.04
CA SER A 260 8.59 -11.47 -23.24
C SER A 260 9.41 -10.18 -23.17
N ARG A 261 8.77 -9.04 -22.84
CA ARG A 261 9.46 -7.74 -22.74
C ARG A 261 10.50 -7.69 -21.63
N LEU A 262 10.25 -8.35 -20.50
CA LEU A 262 11.19 -8.41 -19.40
C LEU A 262 12.39 -9.29 -19.72
N ASN A 263 12.17 -10.39 -20.43
CA ASN A 263 13.21 -11.34 -20.84
C ASN A 263 14.06 -10.85 -22.02
N SER A 264 13.56 -9.89 -22.82
CA SER A 264 14.32 -9.29 -23.94
C SER A 264 15.25 -8.16 -23.51
N ARG A 265 15.37 -7.86 -22.22
CA ARG A 265 16.24 -6.79 -21.71
C ARG A 265 17.71 -7.21 -21.74
N LEU A 266 18.57 -6.21 -21.85
CA LEU A 266 20.02 -6.40 -21.78
C LEU A 266 20.48 -6.42 -20.31
N LYS A 267 21.13 -7.52 -19.90
CA LYS A 267 21.80 -7.60 -18.60
C LYS A 267 23.07 -6.76 -18.64
N ARG A 268 23.33 -6.02 -17.56
CA ARG A 268 24.53 -5.19 -17.36
C ARG A 268 25.35 -5.68 -16.18
N THR A 269 26.65 -5.39 -16.17
CA THR A 269 27.51 -5.66 -15.02
C THR A 269 27.30 -4.58 -13.94
N PRO A 270 27.68 -4.83 -12.67
CA PRO A 270 27.64 -3.83 -11.62
C PRO A 270 28.47 -2.56 -11.95
N GLU A 271 29.60 -2.72 -12.65
CA GLU A 271 30.47 -1.61 -13.05
C GLU A 271 29.78 -0.70 -14.09
N GLU A 272 29.16 -1.29 -15.12
CA GLU A 272 28.36 -0.55 -16.09
C GLU A 272 27.21 0.19 -15.41
N PHE A 273 26.52 -0.48 -14.47
CA PHE A 273 25.42 0.11 -13.71
C PHE A 273 25.86 1.30 -12.86
N ASN A 274 26.95 1.16 -12.10
CA ASN A 274 27.49 2.25 -11.28
C ASN A 274 27.96 3.42 -12.14
N GLY A 275 28.63 3.17 -13.26
CA GLY A 275 28.99 4.22 -14.22
C GLY A 275 27.76 4.98 -14.77
N HIS A 276 26.64 4.29 -14.98
CA HIS A 276 25.38 4.96 -15.38
C HIS A 276 24.78 5.82 -14.25
N LEU A 277 24.89 5.38 -12.99
CA LEU A 277 24.44 6.16 -11.84
C LEU A 277 25.29 7.42 -11.65
N ASP A 278 26.61 7.30 -11.75
CA ASP A 278 27.54 8.43 -11.66
C ASP A 278 27.26 9.47 -12.74
N LEU A 279 27.06 9.03 -13.99
CA LEU A 279 26.69 9.90 -15.09
C LEU A 279 25.33 10.58 -14.85
N ARG A 280 24.35 9.85 -14.32
CA ARG A 280 23.04 10.41 -13.98
C ARG A 280 23.15 11.48 -12.90
N GLN A 281 23.96 11.25 -11.86
CA GLN A 281 24.21 12.21 -10.80
C GLN A 281 24.91 13.47 -11.35
N ALA A 282 25.96 13.31 -12.14
CA ALA A 282 26.72 14.41 -12.72
C ALA A 282 25.90 15.25 -13.71
N SER A 283 24.99 14.61 -14.46
CA SER A 283 24.15 15.29 -15.45
C SER A 283 22.84 15.88 -14.87
N HIS A 284 22.50 15.55 -13.63
CA HIS A 284 21.25 15.99 -13.03
C HIS A 284 21.20 17.53 -12.90
N GLY A 285 20.16 18.14 -13.48
CA GLY A 285 19.94 19.58 -13.40
C GLY A 285 20.81 20.43 -14.33
N LEU A 286 21.70 19.84 -15.13
CA LEU A 286 22.51 20.58 -16.10
C LEU A 286 21.64 21.23 -17.20
N LYS A 287 22.11 22.38 -17.69
CA LYS A 287 21.67 23.05 -18.92
C LYS A 287 22.77 22.93 -19.99
N SER A 288 22.41 23.19 -21.25
CA SER A 288 23.35 23.06 -22.38
C SER A 288 24.03 21.68 -22.46
N TYR A 289 23.26 20.62 -22.18
CA TYR A 289 23.75 19.25 -22.08
C TYR A 289 23.26 18.39 -23.25
N THR A 290 24.17 17.63 -23.85
CA THR A 290 23.84 16.60 -24.85
C THR A 290 24.14 15.21 -24.25
N PRO A 291 23.15 14.31 -24.16
CA PRO A 291 23.36 12.95 -23.67
C PRO A 291 24.44 12.21 -24.46
N VAL A 292 25.29 11.45 -23.76
CA VAL A 292 26.48 10.80 -24.33
C VAL A 292 26.29 9.30 -24.59
N GLN A 293 25.24 8.70 -24.03
CA GLN A 293 24.98 7.25 -24.19
C GLN A 293 24.34 6.95 -25.54
N SER A 294 24.70 5.81 -26.15
CA SER A 294 24.11 5.36 -27.41
C SER A 294 22.62 5.03 -27.27
N VAL A 295 21.86 5.34 -28.31
CA VAL A 295 20.44 5.00 -28.45
C VAL A 295 20.21 3.59 -29.00
N ASP A 296 21.24 2.89 -29.46
CA ASP A 296 21.12 1.58 -30.13
C ASP A 296 20.57 0.49 -29.21
N SER A 297 20.70 0.69 -27.89
CA SER A 297 20.19 -0.24 -26.87
C SER A 297 18.73 -0.02 -26.50
N LEU A 298 18.08 1.03 -27.03
CA LEU A 298 16.68 1.32 -26.75
C LEU A 298 15.76 0.41 -27.56
N PHE A 299 14.61 0.05 -26.98
CA PHE A 299 13.60 -0.69 -27.73
C PHE A 299 13.04 0.17 -28.89
N PRO A 300 12.65 -0.43 -30.03
CA PRO A 300 12.09 0.30 -31.16
C PRO A 300 10.91 1.20 -30.77
N GLY A 301 10.93 2.45 -31.25
CA GLY A 301 9.89 3.43 -30.97
C GLY A 301 9.93 4.04 -29.56
N THR A 302 11.04 3.89 -28.82
CA THR A 302 11.27 4.53 -27.52
C THR A 302 11.59 6.01 -27.71
N TYR A 303 10.87 6.89 -27.02
CA TYR A 303 11.25 8.30 -26.95
C TYR A 303 12.52 8.48 -26.12
N TYR A 304 13.45 9.31 -26.59
CA TYR A 304 14.71 9.60 -25.89
C TYR A 304 15.05 11.09 -25.91
N LEU A 305 15.87 11.51 -24.93
CA LEU A 305 16.34 12.89 -24.81
C LEU A 305 17.46 13.14 -25.82
N VAL A 306 17.29 14.16 -26.66
CA VAL A 306 18.30 14.61 -27.63
C VAL A 306 19.24 15.64 -27.01
N GLY A 307 18.70 16.52 -26.15
CA GLY A 307 19.49 17.57 -25.52
C GLY A 307 18.66 18.48 -24.62
N VAL A 308 19.37 19.23 -23.80
CA VAL A 308 18.87 20.29 -22.92
C VAL A 308 19.58 21.57 -23.30
N ASP A 309 18.85 22.63 -23.64
CA ASP A 309 19.48 23.91 -24.00
C ASP A 309 19.82 24.79 -22.79
N ASP A 310 20.29 26.00 -23.06
CA ASP A 310 20.70 27.01 -22.07
C ASP A 310 19.55 27.51 -21.19
N LYS A 311 18.30 27.25 -21.58
CA LYS A 311 17.07 27.62 -20.87
C LYS A 311 16.37 26.41 -20.25
N HIS A 312 17.08 25.29 -20.09
CA HIS A 312 16.55 24.02 -19.58
C HIS A 312 15.41 23.42 -20.42
N ARG A 313 15.22 23.86 -21.67
CA ARG A 313 14.22 23.26 -22.56
C ARG A 313 14.77 21.94 -23.07
N ARG A 314 13.95 20.89 -23.01
CA ARG A 314 14.33 19.52 -23.39
C ARG A 314 13.80 19.20 -24.78
N LYS A 315 14.67 18.68 -25.66
CA LYS A 315 14.29 18.18 -26.99
C LYS A 315 14.28 16.66 -26.98
N TYR A 316 13.25 16.06 -27.57
CA TYR A 316 13.07 14.60 -27.65
C TYR A 316 12.97 14.14 -29.10
N ALA A 317 13.35 12.89 -29.34
CA ALA A 317 13.15 12.17 -30.60
C ALA A 317 12.61 10.76 -30.29
N ARG A 318 12.29 9.99 -31.34
CA ARG A 318 11.74 8.64 -31.27
C ARG A 318 12.38 7.76 -32.32
#